data_AF-A0A9P7H7S1-F1
#
_entry.id   AF-A0A9P7H7S1-F1
#
_cell.length_a   1.000
_cell.length_b   1.000
_cell.length_c   1.000
_cell.angle_alpha   90.00
_cell.angle_beta   90.00
_cell.angle_gamma   90.00
#
_symmetry.space_group_name_H-M   'P 1'
#
loop_
_entity.id
_entity.type
_entity.pdbx_description
1 polymer ?
#
loop_
_entity_poly.entity_id
_entity_poly.type
_entity_poly.pdbx_seq_one_letter_code
_entity_poly.pdbx_strand_id
1 'polypeptide(L)'
;MEDRFHSPSTPGSPDKPNANRRLTFITDPNSYAVTALMATASSSQVDVLRDFLYSYIAFKSDIGMFSESCGFSNSSLYFHLPFYSWRETHQEPRDLRLKEDGRPLRCVQDMSFLKAESQGTSFKKDYLCEAQVSVLIVTIDDTVWTGYCFVDTYYQPQGERKCVDDYYEDGMQTDPFTQGDANKPILSPTDYFLASLHYQLKVFRDEWMNTAYNFKKRVESYIKGFDYTLAESSVLTNRETQASLAWLFDTQDQLNMLIMSLETSIACWDNFTPQDHFPTIPITQPLKAIQQIFIEMRNCLIVLKNIRTLYDSHEKAV
;
A
#
# COMPACT_ATOMS: atom_id res chain seq x y z
N MET A 1 -27.27 20.14 12.42
CA MET A 1 -26.50 19.51 11.32
C MET A 1 -25.12 20.18 11.23
N GLU A 2 -24.53 20.60 12.36
CA GLU A 2 -23.35 21.49 12.40
C GLU A 2 -22.18 20.99 13.27
N ASP A 3 -22.34 19.92 14.07
CA ASP A 3 -21.26 19.43 14.96
C ASP A 3 -20.44 18.27 14.36
N ARG A 4 -20.09 18.31 13.06
CA ARG A 4 -19.33 17.21 12.40
C ARG A 4 -17.83 17.46 12.26
N PHE A 5 -17.33 18.64 12.63
CA PHE A 5 -15.92 18.98 12.52
C PHE A 5 -15.41 19.58 13.82
N HIS A 6 -15.07 18.73 14.80
CA HIS A 6 -14.29 19.19 15.94
C HIS A 6 -12.87 19.49 15.49
N SER A 7 -12.48 20.76 15.62
CA SER A 7 -11.11 21.20 15.40
C SER A 7 -10.24 20.70 16.55
N PRO A 8 -9.05 20.13 16.30
CA PRO A 8 -8.16 19.73 17.39
C PRO A 8 -7.76 20.98 18.20
N SER A 9 -8.01 20.94 19.50
CA SER A 9 -7.74 22.03 20.43
C SER A 9 -6.23 22.33 20.52
N THR A 10 -5.88 23.61 20.37
CA THR A 10 -4.51 24.10 20.61
C THR A 10 -4.25 24.18 22.12
N PRO A 11 -3.01 23.93 22.61
CA PRO A 11 -2.61 24.45 23.91
C PRO A 11 -2.54 25.98 23.80
N GLY A 12 -3.62 26.67 24.17
CA GLY A 12 -3.67 28.14 24.20
C GLY A 12 -4.99 28.79 23.76
N SER A 13 -5.85 28.11 23.01
CA SER A 13 -7.24 28.55 22.77
C SER A 13 -8.06 27.44 22.10
N PRO A 14 -9.15 26.94 22.70
CA PRO A 14 -9.92 25.81 22.17
C PRO A 14 -10.70 26.10 20.87
N ASP A 15 -10.87 27.37 20.47
CA ASP A 15 -11.79 27.76 19.39
C ASP A 15 -11.13 28.20 18.07
N LYS A 16 -9.82 27.94 17.86
CA LYS A 16 -9.14 28.33 16.61
C LYS A 16 -8.57 27.12 15.85
N PRO A 17 -8.89 26.97 14.55
CA PRO A 17 -8.28 25.92 13.74
C PRO A 17 -6.76 26.13 13.68
N ASN A 18 -6.00 25.03 13.76
CA ASN A 18 -4.55 25.05 13.62
C ASN A 18 -4.18 25.36 12.15
N ALA A 19 -4.13 26.65 11.81
CA ALA A 19 -3.84 27.10 10.45
C ALA A 19 -2.44 26.71 9.96
N ASN A 20 -1.53 26.39 10.90
CA ASN A 20 -0.14 26.02 10.63
C ASN A 20 -0.02 24.55 10.20
N ARG A 21 -0.98 23.69 10.57
CA ARG A 21 -0.98 22.28 10.18
C ARG A 21 -2.29 21.89 9.51
N ARG A 22 -2.22 21.61 8.21
CA ARG A 22 -3.38 21.19 7.41
C ARG A 22 -3.22 19.74 6.97
N LEU A 23 -4.19 18.89 7.27
CA LEU A 23 -4.14 17.46 6.94
C LEU A 23 -5.33 17.10 6.06
N THR A 24 -5.05 16.43 4.94
CA THR A 24 -6.08 15.93 4.04
C THR A 24 -5.90 14.42 3.87
N PHE A 25 -6.84 13.66 4.42
CA PHE A 25 -6.90 12.21 4.30
C PHE A 25 -8.04 11.83 3.35
N ILE A 26 -7.74 11.04 2.32
CA ILE A 26 -8.73 10.61 1.33
C ILE A 26 -8.57 9.12 1.10
N THR A 27 -9.63 8.36 1.37
CA THR A 27 -9.72 6.96 0.95
C THR A 27 -10.24 6.90 -0.48
N ASP A 28 -9.66 6.00 -1.27
CA ASP A 28 -10.00 5.77 -2.68
C ASP A 28 -10.25 7.08 -3.46
N PRO A 29 -9.27 8.02 -3.53
CA PRO A 29 -9.45 9.32 -4.19
C PRO A 29 -9.90 9.15 -5.64
N ASN A 30 -11.08 9.71 -5.95
CA ASN A 30 -11.67 9.71 -7.28
C ASN A 30 -11.38 11.02 -8.02
N SER A 31 -11.86 11.14 -9.27
CA SER A 31 -11.65 12.32 -10.11
C SER A 31 -12.14 13.61 -9.45
N TYR A 32 -13.29 13.61 -8.77
CA TYR A 32 -13.82 14.77 -8.08
C TYR A 32 -12.93 15.23 -6.92
N ALA A 33 -12.44 14.29 -6.11
CA ALA A 33 -11.52 14.57 -5.01
C ALA A 33 -10.21 15.18 -5.53
N VAL A 34 -9.65 14.58 -6.59
CA VAL A 34 -8.43 15.08 -7.24
C VAL A 34 -8.65 16.48 -7.84
N THR A 35 -9.77 16.72 -8.52
CA THR A 35 -10.09 18.04 -9.07
C THR A 35 -10.25 19.08 -7.97
N ALA A 36 -10.92 18.75 -6.87
CA ALA A 36 -11.10 19.66 -5.73
C ALA A 36 -9.75 20.02 -5.09
N LEU A 37 -8.86 19.04 -4.91
CA LEU A 37 -7.50 19.27 -4.42
C LEU A 37 -6.72 20.21 -5.35
N MET A 38 -6.71 19.93 -6.65
CA MET A 38 -5.98 20.76 -7.61
C MET A 38 -6.55 22.18 -7.73
N ALA A 39 -7.86 22.34 -7.61
CA ALA A 39 -8.51 23.65 -7.65
C ALA A 39 -8.27 24.49 -6.39
N THR A 40 -7.93 23.85 -5.27
CA THR A 40 -7.74 24.51 -3.96
C THR A 40 -6.27 24.60 -3.53
N ALA A 41 -5.37 23.95 -4.26
CA ALA A 41 -3.93 23.99 -4.00
C ALA A 41 -3.39 25.42 -4.14
N SER A 42 -2.51 25.83 -3.21
CA SER A 42 -1.77 27.09 -3.38
C SER A 42 -0.81 26.97 -4.54
N SER A 43 -0.49 28.09 -5.20
CA SER A 43 0.44 28.10 -6.35
C SER A 43 1.80 27.46 -6.04
N SER A 44 2.25 27.55 -4.78
CA SER A 44 3.49 26.91 -4.30
C SER A 44 3.43 25.38 -4.16
N GLN A 45 2.23 24.79 -4.13
CA GLN A 45 2.03 23.34 -3.96
C GLN A 45 1.74 22.63 -5.27
N VAL A 46 1.41 23.36 -6.34
CA VAL A 46 0.85 22.79 -7.58
C VAL A 46 1.77 21.76 -8.22
N ASP A 47 3.07 22.05 -8.34
CA ASP A 47 3.99 21.15 -9.05
C ASP A 47 4.25 19.87 -8.24
N VAL A 48 4.53 19.99 -6.94
CA VAL A 48 4.72 18.83 -6.05
C VAL A 48 3.44 17.98 -5.95
N LEU A 49 2.27 18.62 -5.86
CA LEU A 49 1.00 17.90 -5.80
C LEU A 49 0.69 17.18 -7.12
N ARG A 50 1.05 17.77 -8.26
CA ARG A 50 0.92 17.12 -9.57
C ARG A 50 1.76 15.85 -9.66
N ASP A 51 3.02 15.92 -9.23
CA ASP A 51 3.92 14.77 -9.24
C ASP A 51 3.46 13.68 -8.27
N PHE A 52 2.99 14.07 -7.08
CA PHE A 52 2.40 13.16 -6.11
C PHE A 52 1.17 12.43 -6.65
N LEU A 53 0.25 13.16 -7.28
CA LEU A 53 -0.94 12.58 -7.91
C LEU A 53 -0.56 11.64 -9.05
N TYR A 54 0.40 12.03 -9.87
CA TYR A 54 0.89 11.19 -10.96
C TYR A 54 1.48 9.88 -10.43
N SER A 55 2.37 9.93 -9.45
CA SER A 55 2.97 8.73 -8.84
C SER A 55 1.92 7.83 -8.18
N TYR A 56 0.90 8.41 -7.57
CA TYR A 56 -0.24 7.66 -7.04
C TYR A 56 -1.04 6.96 -8.15
N ILE A 57 -1.43 7.69 -9.20
CA ILE A 57 -2.22 7.15 -10.31
C ILE A 57 -1.43 6.08 -11.07
N ALA A 58 -0.14 6.31 -11.31
CA ALA A 58 0.75 5.45 -12.06
C ALA A 58 1.25 4.22 -11.27
N PHE A 59 0.78 4.03 -10.02
CA PHE A 59 1.14 2.91 -9.15
C PHE A 59 2.66 2.80 -8.90
N LYS A 60 3.34 3.95 -8.78
CA LYS A 60 4.80 3.98 -8.60
C LYS A 60 5.17 3.81 -7.15
N SER A 61 6.21 3.02 -6.91
CA SER A 61 6.90 3.01 -5.63
C SER A 61 7.91 4.14 -5.60
N ASP A 62 7.92 4.92 -4.52
CA ASP A 62 8.91 5.97 -4.31
C ASP A 62 8.98 6.39 -2.84
N ILE A 63 10.14 6.83 -2.39
CA ILE A 63 10.34 7.42 -1.05
C ILE A 63 11.39 8.50 -1.23
N GLY A 64 11.05 9.74 -0.89
CA GLY A 64 11.92 10.84 -1.25
C GLY A 64 11.67 12.14 -0.52
N MET A 65 12.57 13.06 -0.81
CA MET A 65 12.49 14.46 -0.42
C MET A 65 12.73 15.33 -1.65
N PHE A 66 11.87 16.32 -1.86
CA PHE A 66 12.07 17.40 -2.80
C PHE A 66 12.49 18.67 -2.05
N SER A 67 13.51 19.37 -2.54
CA SER A 67 13.95 20.64 -1.97
C SER A 67 14.32 21.60 -3.09
N GLU A 68 13.58 22.69 -3.21
CA GLU A 68 13.88 23.77 -4.15
C GLU A 68 14.79 24.81 -3.48
N SER A 69 15.86 25.19 -4.17
CA SER A 69 16.86 26.14 -3.66
C SER A 69 16.58 27.61 -4.03
N CYS A 70 15.37 27.96 -4.47
CA CYS A 70 15.05 29.33 -4.92
C CYS A 70 13.92 30.01 -4.14
N GLY A 71 14.29 31.03 -3.35
CA GLY A 71 13.42 32.13 -2.89
C GLY A 71 12.59 31.87 -1.63
N PHE A 72 11.95 30.70 -1.54
CA PHE A 72 11.24 30.23 -0.35
C PHE A 72 11.68 28.79 -0.06
N SER A 73 12.03 28.48 1.20
CA SER A 73 12.53 27.17 1.61
C SER A 73 11.43 26.11 1.65
N ASN A 74 10.74 25.89 0.53
CA ASN A 74 9.74 24.83 0.43
C ASN A 74 10.47 23.50 0.25
N SER A 75 10.32 22.61 1.24
CA SER A 75 10.73 21.23 1.13
C SER A 75 9.50 20.33 1.19
N SER A 76 9.57 19.18 0.53
CA SER A 76 8.48 18.21 0.54
C SER A 76 9.03 16.82 0.83
N LEU A 77 8.38 16.10 1.72
CA LEU A 77 8.69 14.71 2.03
C LEU A 77 7.55 13.85 1.51
N TYR A 78 7.86 12.76 0.82
CA TYR A 78 6.82 11.91 0.26
C TYR A 78 7.20 10.44 0.27
N PHE A 79 6.17 9.59 0.24
CA PHE A 79 6.31 8.20 -0.09
C PHE A 79 5.07 7.67 -0.80
N HIS A 80 5.31 6.66 -1.62
CA HIS A 80 4.33 5.89 -2.35
C HIS A 80 4.67 4.42 -2.16
N LEU A 81 3.76 3.68 -1.51
CA LEU A 81 3.96 2.29 -1.12
C LEU A 81 2.90 1.42 -1.82
N PRO A 82 3.16 0.97 -3.06
CA PRO A 82 2.30 0.02 -3.74
C PRO A 82 2.45 -1.38 -3.13
N PHE A 83 1.33 -2.04 -2.85
CA PHE A 83 1.27 -3.38 -2.29
C PHE A 83 0.16 -4.19 -2.96
N TYR A 84 0.23 -5.51 -2.75
CA TYR A 84 -0.79 -6.42 -3.23
C TYR A 84 -1.52 -7.06 -2.06
N SER A 85 -2.83 -7.00 -2.11
CA SER A 85 -3.71 -7.43 -1.05
C SER A 85 -4.45 -8.71 -1.45
N TRP A 86 -4.08 -9.83 -0.85
CA TRP A 86 -4.77 -11.10 -1.08
C TRP A 86 -6.11 -11.13 -0.35
N ARG A 87 -7.20 -11.41 -1.06
CA ARG A 87 -8.56 -11.44 -0.53
C ARG A 87 -9.28 -12.72 -0.90
N GLU A 88 -9.86 -13.37 0.10
CA GLU A 88 -10.69 -14.54 -0.08
C GLU A 88 -12.17 -14.16 0.13
N THR A 89 -12.91 -13.94 -0.96
CA THR A 89 -14.25 -13.35 -0.92
C THR A 89 -15.22 -14.05 -1.89
N HIS A 90 -16.52 -13.90 -1.65
CA HIS A 90 -17.56 -14.43 -2.56
C HIS A 90 -17.75 -13.58 -3.81
N GLN A 91 -17.49 -12.28 -3.69
CA GLN A 91 -17.62 -11.31 -4.78
C GLN A 91 -16.25 -10.71 -5.05
N GLU A 92 -15.94 -10.55 -6.33
CA GLU A 92 -14.74 -9.85 -6.78
C GLU A 92 -14.73 -8.43 -6.20
N PRO A 93 -13.67 -8.03 -5.48
CA PRO A 93 -13.48 -6.65 -5.09
C PRO A 93 -13.44 -5.76 -6.33
N ARG A 94 -14.08 -4.58 -6.28
CA ARG A 94 -14.12 -3.68 -7.44
C ARG A 94 -13.65 -2.28 -7.05
N ASP A 95 -12.65 -1.81 -7.77
CA ASP A 95 -12.28 -0.40 -7.76
C ASP A 95 -13.24 0.35 -8.69
N LEU A 96 -14.03 1.24 -8.10
CA LEU A 96 -15.04 2.02 -8.83
C LEU A 96 -14.44 3.27 -9.50
N ARG A 97 -13.17 3.57 -9.26
CA ARG A 97 -12.46 4.65 -9.93
C ARG A 97 -12.04 4.15 -11.30
N LEU A 98 -12.49 4.85 -12.34
CA LEU A 98 -12.24 4.43 -13.72
C LEU A 98 -11.23 5.37 -14.39
N LYS A 99 -10.37 4.78 -15.21
CA LYS A 99 -9.53 5.48 -16.19
C LYS A 99 -10.41 5.92 -17.37
N GLU A 100 -9.84 6.73 -18.25
CA GLU A 100 -10.53 7.23 -19.45
C GLU A 100 -11.03 6.10 -20.36
N ASP A 101 -10.30 4.98 -20.40
CA ASP A 101 -10.66 3.78 -21.16
C ASP A 101 -11.73 2.90 -20.49
N GLY A 102 -12.29 3.35 -19.35
CA GLY A 102 -13.31 2.64 -18.60
C GLY A 102 -12.78 1.49 -17.73
N ARG A 103 -11.47 1.22 -17.73
CA ARG A 103 -10.87 0.23 -16.83
C ARG A 103 -10.72 0.78 -15.41
N PRO A 104 -10.79 -0.08 -14.38
CA PRO A 104 -10.49 0.33 -13.01
C PRO A 104 -9.11 0.95 -12.85
N LEU A 105 -8.96 1.86 -11.88
CA LEU A 105 -7.68 2.51 -11.55
C LEU A 105 -6.66 1.46 -11.10
N ARG A 106 -7.07 0.59 -10.17
CA ARG A 106 -6.32 -0.55 -9.65
C ARG A 106 -6.80 -1.87 -10.24
N CYS A 107 -5.86 -2.76 -10.53
CA CYS A 107 -6.15 -4.09 -11.05
C CYS A 107 -6.60 -5.06 -9.93
N VAL A 108 -7.53 -5.95 -10.26
CA VAL A 108 -7.92 -7.10 -9.45
C VAL A 108 -7.75 -8.34 -10.31
N GLN A 109 -7.00 -9.31 -9.81
CA GLN A 109 -6.72 -10.56 -10.51
C GLN A 109 -7.39 -11.72 -9.79
N ASP A 110 -8.12 -12.56 -10.55
CA ASP A 110 -8.66 -13.82 -10.03
C ASP A 110 -7.52 -14.84 -9.89
N MET A 111 -7.22 -15.22 -8.66
CA MET A 111 -6.17 -16.18 -8.30
C MET A 111 -6.72 -17.60 -8.16
N SER A 112 -7.96 -17.86 -8.59
CA SER A 112 -8.59 -19.18 -8.49
C SER A 112 -7.86 -20.25 -9.29
N PHE A 113 -7.06 -19.89 -10.29
CA PHE A 113 -6.21 -20.84 -11.02
C PHE A 113 -5.20 -21.54 -10.08
N LEU A 114 -4.83 -20.91 -8.96
CA LEU A 114 -3.94 -21.51 -7.96
C LEU A 114 -4.65 -22.50 -7.01
N LYS A 115 -5.99 -22.59 -7.03
CA LYS A 115 -6.72 -23.56 -6.20
C LYS A 115 -6.78 -24.92 -6.91
N ALA A 116 -6.32 -25.97 -6.23
CA ALA A 116 -6.64 -27.33 -6.64
C ALA A 116 -8.15 -27.57 -6.46
N GLU A 117 -8.82 -28.09 -7.51
CA GLU A 117 -10.26 -28.37 -7.49
C GLU A 117 -10.62 -29.23 -6.27
N SER A 118 -11.25 -28.62 -5.26
CA SER A 118 -11.79 -29.34 -4.10
C SER A 118 -13.25 -28.95 -3.92
N GLN A 119 -14.08 -29.99 -3.79
CA GLN A 119 -15.55 -29.94 -3.78
C GLN A 119 -16.10 -29.28 -2.50
N GLY A 120 -17.16 -28.47 -2.62
CA GLY A 120 -17.86 -27.88 -1.46
C GLY A 120 -18.49 -26.51 -1.67
N THR A 121 -19.79 -26.53 -1.96
CA THR A 121 -20.92 -25.56 -1.95
C THR A 121 -20.84 -24.14 -1.33
N SER A 122 -19.68 -23.54 -1.07
CA SER A 122 -19.58 -22.11 -0.70
C SER A 122 -18.20 -21.54 -1.07
N PHE A 123 -17.92 -21.45 -2.37
CA PHE A 123 -16.58 -21.11 -2.84
C PHE A 123 -16.32 -19.61 -2.77
N LYS A 124 -15.68 -19.18 -1.68
CA LYS A 124 -14.89 -17.95 -1.72
C LYS A 124 -13.77 -18.13 -2.76
N LYS A 125 -13.57 -17.13 -3.60
CA LYS A 125 -12.49 -17.06 -4.57
C LYS A 125 -11.33 -16.28 -3.98
N ASP A 126 -10.13 -16.63 -4.42
CA ASP A 126 -8.93 -15.87 -4.08
C ASP A 126 -8.76 -14.77 -5.13
N TYR A 127 -8.55 -13.53 -4.68
CA TYR A 127 -8.28 -12.37 -5.52
C TYR A 127 -7.00 -11.69 -5.04
N LEU A 128 -6.24 -11.16 -5.98
CA LEU A 128 -5.09 -10.31 -5.70
C LEU A 128 -5.43 -8.88 -6.15
N CYS A 129 -5.46 -7.95 -5.19
CA CYS A 129 -5.88 -6.57 -5.44
C CYS A 129 -4.66 -5.64 -5.36
N GLU A 130 -4.43 -4.84 -6.41
CA GLU A 130 -3.45 -3.74 -6.36
C GLU A 130 -3.94 -2.66 -5.42
N ALA A 131 -3.09 -2.20 -4.51
CA ALA A 131 -3.45 -1.12 -3.59
C ALA A 131 -2.22 -0.31 -3.22
N GLN A 132 -2.42 0.96 -2.88
CA GLN A 132 -1.34 1.86 -2.57
C GLN A 132 -1.70 2.79 -1.42
N VAL A 133 -0.70 3.03 -0.56
CA VAL A 133 -0.71 4.18 0.34
C VAL A 133 0.25 5.22 -0.22
N SER A 134 -0.13 6.48 -0.16
CA SER A 134 0.74 7.59 -0.57
C SER A 134 0.59 8.75 0.38
N VAL A 135 1.71 9.30 0.81
CA VAL A 135 1.76 10.46 1.72
C VAL A 135 2.69 11.51 1.17
N LEU A 136 2.26 12.76 1.27
CA LEU A 136 3.03 13.95 0.92
C LEU A 136 2.92 14.96 2.07
N ILE A 137 4.06 15.42 2.57
CA ILE A 137 4.17 16.51 3.52
C ILE A 137 4.87 17.68 2.81
N VAL A 138 4.14 18.75 2.53
CA VAL A 138 4.70 19.99 1.97
C VAL A 138 4.96 20.98 3.10
N THR A 139 6.22 21.37 3.24
CA THR A 139 6.71 22.24 4.32
C THR A 139 6.96 23.63 3.74
N ILE A 140 6.42 24.66 4.40
CA ILE A 140 6.75 26.07 4.12
C ILE A 140 7.85 26.53 5.08
N ASP A 141 7.70 26.18 6.36
CA ASP A 141 8.72 26.31 7.40
C ASP A 141 8.55 25.18 8.44
N ASP A 142 9.40 25.16 9.47
CA ASP A 142 9.42 24.12 10.52
C ASP A 142 8.13 24.07 11.37
N THR A 143 7.25 25.06 11.24
CA THR A 143 5.98 25.16 11.95
C THR A 143 4.75 25.09 11.05
N VAL A 144 4.88 25.44 9.76
CA VAL A 144 3.79 25.54 8.79
C VAL A 144 3.95 24.51 7.68
N TRP A 145 3.04 23.53 7.65
CA TRP A 145 3.07 22.46 6.67
C TRP A 145 1.68 21.88 6.37
N THR A 146 1.58 21.23 5.21
CA THR A 146 0.37 20.55 4.73
C THR A 146 0.67 19.09 4.44
N GLY A 147 -0.15 18.19 4.97
CA GLY A 147 -0.08 16.75 4.72
C GLY A 147 -1.23 16.27 3.85
N TYR A 148 -0.92 15.42 2.88
CA TYR A 148 -1.86 14.67 2.06
C TYR A 148 -1.62 13.18 2.27
N CYS A 149 -2.67 12.38 2.49
CA CYS A 149 -2.58 10.93 2.62
C CYS A 149 -3.71 10.29 1.82
N PHE A 150 -3.33 9.49 0.83
CA PHE A 150 -4.22 8.70 0.00
C PHE A 150 -4.06 7.23 0.32
N VAL A 151 -5.17 6.56 0.59
CA VAL A 151 -5.18 5.14 0.95
C VAL A 151 -6.21 4.44 0.08
N ASP A 152 -5.77 3.39 -0.62
CA ASP A 152 -6.69 2.46 -1.27
C ASP A 152 -7.36 1.58 -0.20
N THR A 153 -8.69 1.54 -0.21
CA THR A 153 -9.51 0.70 0.69
C THR A 153 -10.55 -0.11 -0.07
N TYR A 154 -10.62 0.03 -1.40
CA TYR A 154 -11.64 -0.61 -2.23
C TYR A 154 -11.67 -2.15 -2.09
N TYR A 155 -10.52 -2.76 -1.80
CA TYR A 155 -10.36 -4.21 -1.65
C TYR A 155 -10.91 -4.78 -0.33
N GLN A 156 -11.26 -3.91 0.62
CA GLN A 156 -11.82 -4.30 1.91
C GLN A 156 -13.32 -4.61 1.77
N PRO A 157 -13.87 -5.56 2.57
CA PRO A 157 -15.31 -5.79 2.64
C PRO A 157 -16.06 -4.50 2.97
N GLN A 158 -17.25 -4.30 2.39
CA GLN A 158 -18.00 -3.04 2.51
C GLN A 158 -18.27 -2.62 3.97
N GLY A 159 -18.48 -3.57 4.89
CA GLY A 159 -18.71 -3.30 6.31
C GLY A 159 -17.43 -3.13 7.15
N GLU A 160 -16.26 -3.37 6.56
CA GLU A 160 -14.94 -3.26 7.21
C GLU A 160 -14.05 -2.23 6.50
N ARG A 161 -14.60 -1.54 5.49
CA ARG A 161 -13.86 -0.57 4.69
C ARG A 161 -13.57 0.64 5.56
N LYS A 162 -12.28 0.89 5.78
CA LYS A 162 -11.83 2.05 6.53
C LYS A 162 -12.39 3.33 5.92
N CYS A 163 -13.06 4.12 6.74
CA CYS A 163 -13.59 5.42 6.41
C CYS A 163 -13.09 6.47 7.40
N VAL A 164 -13.37 7.74 7.13
CA VAL A 164 -12.95 8.85 8.00
C VAL A 164 -13.56 8.72 9.40
N ASP A 165 -14.78 8.18 9.49
CA ASP A 165 -15.51 8.06 10.75
C ASP A 165 -14.87 7.05 11.71
N ASP A 166 -14.10 6.06 11.20
CA ASP A 166 -13.41 5.06 12.04
C ASP A 166 -12.27 5.66 12.88
N TYR A 167 -11.86 6.89 12.58
CA TYR A 167 -10.83 7.60 13.34
C TYR A 167 -11.41 8.43 14.49
N TYR A 168 -12.70 8.27 14.76
CA TYR A 168 -13.40 8.90 15.88
C TYR A 168 -14.13 7.83 16.71
N GLU A 169 -13.50 7.35 17.78
CA GLU A 169 -14.08 6.36 18.69
C GLU A 169 -14.13 6.91 20.12
N ASP A 170 -15.29 6.79 20.79
CA ASP A 170 -15.48 7.13 22.22
C ASP A 170 -14.96 8.52 22.64
N GLY A 171 -15.05 9.51 21.76
CA GLY A 171 -14.58 10.88 22.00
C GLY A 171 -13.06 11.06 21.88
N MET A 172 -12.33 10.01 21.50
CA MET A 172 -10.91 10.06 21.17
C MET A 172 -10.74 10.12 19.65
N GLN A 173 -10.26 11.26 19.17
CA GLN A 173 -9.92 11.44 17.77
C GLN A 173 -8.50 10.92 17.53
N THR A 174 -8.35 10.01 16.57
CA THR A 174 -7.05 9.49 16.14
C THR A 174 -6.64 10.12 14.81
N ASP A 175 -5.33 10.30 14.63
CA ASP A 175 -4.76 10.83 13.41
C ASP A 175 -4.65 9.71 12.34
N PRO A 176 -5.28 9.82 11.17
CA PRO A 176 -5.28 8.74 10.18
C PRO A 176 -3.93 8.52 9.48
N PHE A 177 -2.99 9.47 9.54
CA PHE A 177 -1.67 9.32 8.96
C PHE A 177 -0.75 8.49 9.86
N THR A 178 -0.91 8.61 11.18
CA THR A 178 0.04 8.11 12.19
C THR A 178 -0.58 7.17 13.24
N GLN A 179 -1.91 7.09 13.32
CA GLN A 179 -2.71 6.49 14.39
C GLN A 179 -2.43 7.07 15.79
N GLY A 180 -1.86 8.28 15.86
CA GLY A 180 -1.60 8.99 17.11
C GLY A 180 -2.85 9.66 17.69
N ASP A 181 -2.76 10.11 18.94
CA ASP A 181 -3.78 10.94 19.59
C ASP A 181 -3.84 12.32 18.90
N ALA A 182 -4.95 12.63 18.22
CA ALA A 182 -5.09 13.88 17.48
C ALA A 182 -5.08 15.11 18.39
N ASN A 183 -5.36 14.93 19.70
CA ASN A 183 -5.28 15.99 20.71
C ASN A 183 -3.83 16.28 21.15
N LYS A 184 -2.88 15.41 20.78
CA LYS A 184 -1.44 15.58 21.05
C LYS A 184 -0.69 15.58 19.71
N PRO A 185 -0.88 16.62 18.89
CA PRO A 185 -0.36 16.63 17.54
C PRO A 185 1.17 16.63 17.50
N ILE A 186 1.74 15.78 16.65
CA ILE A 186 3.15 15.91 16.25
C ILE A 186 3.25 17.18 15.38
N LEU A 187 4.08 18.12 15.81
CA LEU A 187 4.20 19.45 15.19
C LEU A 187 5.32 19.51 14.14
N SER A 188 6.41 18.78 14.37
CA SER A 188 7.56 18.71 13.45
C SER A 188 7.16 17.96 12.18
N PRO A 189 7.30 18.56 10.97
CA PRO A 189 6.93 17.90 9.71
C PRO A 189 7.75 16.63 9.47
N THR A 190 9.02 16.64 9.87
CA THR A 190 9.90 15.48 9.75
C THR A 190 9.50 14.35 10.70
N ASP A 191 9.23 14.67 11.97
CA ASP A 191 8.77 13.65 12.93
C ASP A 191 7.41 13.09 12.51
N TYR A 192 6.55 13.94 11.96
CA TYR A 192 5.25 13.56 11.43
C TYR A 192 5.39 12.62 10.22
N PHE A 193 6.29 12.95 9.29
CA PHE A 193 6.61 12.09 8.14
C PHE A 193 7.11 10.72 8.60
N LEU A 194 8.08 10.66 9.52
CA LEU A 194 8.61 9.40 10.03
C LEU A 194 7.57 8.58 10.80
N ALA A 195 6.72 9.23 11.60
CA ALA A 195 5.62 8.57 12.30
C ALA A 195 4.60 8.01 11.30
N SER A 196 4.28 8.78 10.25
CA SER A 196 3.36 8.33 9.20
C SER A 196 3.94 7.16 8.41
N LEU A 197 5.18 7.28 7.95
CA LEU A 197 5.87 6.22 7.23
C LEU A 197 5.92 4.93 8.06
N HIS A 198 6.27 5.02 9.34
CA HIS A 198 6.29 3.87 10.23
C HIS A 198 4.91 3.20 10.34
N TYR A 199 3.85 3.98 10.54
CA TYR A 199 2.50 3.42 10.65
C TYR A 199 2.05 2.76 9.33
N GLN A 200 2.20 3.46 8.21
CA GLN A 200 1.76 2.96 6.90
C GLN A 200 2.59 1.73 6.46
N LEU A 201 3.88 1.66 6.83
CA LEU A 201 4.72 0.50 6.57
C LEU A 201 4.28 -0.75 7.34
N LYS A 202 3.60 -0.63 8.49
CA LYS A 202 3.02 -1.80 9.17
C LYS A 202 1.91 -2.41 8.33
N VAL A 203 1.00 -1.56 7.82
CA VAL A 203 -0.09 -2.00 6.92
C VAL A 203 0.49 -2.63 5.66
N PHE A 204 1.45 -1.96 5.01
CA PHE A 204 2.18 -2.48 3.86
C PHE A 204 2.81 -3.85 4.14
N ARG A 205 3.50 -4.00 5.28
CA ARG A 205 4.14 -5.24 5.70
C ARG A 205 3.11 -6.36 5.86
N ASP A 206 2.03 -6.12 6.58
CA ASP A 206 1.03 -7.13 6.89
C ASP A 206 0.37 -7.65 5.60
N GLU A 207 0.07 -6.76 4.64
CA GLU A 207 -0.48 -7.15 3.34
C GLU A 207 0.51 -7.98 2.52
N TRP A 208 1.79 -7.59 2.46
CA TRP A 208 2.81 -8.37 1.77
C TRP A 208 3.04 -9.75 2.38
N MET A 209 3.10 -9.84 3.72
CA MET A 209 3.23 -11.11 4.42
C MET A 209 2.04 -12.02 4.18
N ASN A 210 0.82 -11.48 4.25
CA ASN A 210 -0.40 -12.23 3.96
C ASN A 210 -0.43 -12.74 2.51
N THR A 211 -0.05 -11.90 1.55
CA THR A 211 0.03 -12.26 0.14
C THR A 211 1.07 -13.35 -0.11
N ALA A 212 2.29 -13.20 0.40
CA ALA A 212 3.34 -14.22 0.27
C ALA A 212 2.94 -15.55 0.93
N TYR A 213 2.31 -15.50 2.10
CA TYR A 213 1.81 -16.69 2.80
C TYR A 213 0.77 -17.44 1.96
N ASN A 214 -0.25 -16.72 1.46
CA ASN A 214 -1.32 -17.36 0.69
C ASN A 214 -0.80 -17.90 -0.64
N PHE A 215 0.01 -17.13 -1.37
CA PHE A 215 0.61 -17.56 -2.62
C PHE A 215 1.43 -18.84 -2.42
N LYS A 216 2.32 -18.86 -1.42
CA LYS A 216 3.12 -20.05 -1.06
C LYS A 216 2.23 -21.25 -0.78
N LYS A 217 1.22 -21.08 0.09
CA LYS A 217 0.31 -22.15 0.49
C LYS A 217 -0.40 -22.77 -0.71
N ARG A 218 -0.86 -21.95 -1.67
CA ARG A 218 -1.56 -22.47 -2.86
C ARG A 218 -0.61 -23.20 -3.81
N VAL A 219 0.57 -22.63 -4.07
CA VAL A 219 1.59 -23.28 -4.91
C VAL A 219 2.02 -24.63 -4.33
N GLU A 220 2.32 -24.69 -3.03
CA GLU A 220 2.68 -25.95 -2.37
C GLU A 220 1.54 -26.98 -2.39
N SER A 221 0.29 -26.52 -2.28
CA SER A 221 -0.88 -27.40 -2.36
C SER A 221 -1.07 -27.96 -3.77
N TYR A 222 -0.88 -27.14 -4.80
CA TYR A 222 -0.98 -27.58 -6.19
C TYR A 222 0.07 -28.64 -6.52
N ILE A 223 1.34 -28.37 -6.20
CA ILE A 223 2.46 -29.28 -6.49
C ILE A 223 2.24 -30.64 -5.81
N LYS A 224 1.83 -30.64 -4.53
CA LYS A 224 1.51 -31.89 -3.81
C LYS A 224 0.35 -32.67 -4.45
N GLY A 225 -0.69 -31.98 -4.91
CA GLY A 225 -1.83 -32.61 -5.58
C GLY A 225 -1.45 -33.20 -6.95
N PHE A 226 -0.59 -32.50 -7.69
CA PHE A 226 -0.06 -32.97 -8.96
C PHE A 226 0.80 -34.23 -8.79
N ASP A 227 1.71 -34.24 -7.82
CA ASP A 227 2.57 -35.40 -7.52
C ASP A 227 1.73 -36.64 -7.17
N TYR A 228 0.62 -36.46 -6.43
CA TYR A 228 -0.31 -37.53 -6.13
C TYR A 228 -1.00 -38.09 -7.38
N THR A 229 -1.48 -37.20 -8.25
CA THR A 229 -2.16 -37.57 -9.51
C THR A 229 -1.23 -38.33 -10.45
N LEU A 230 0.03 -37.90 -10.56
CA LEU A 230 1.07 -38.62 -11.31
C LEU A 230 1.34 -40.01 -10.74
N ALA A 231 1.42 -40.14 -9.41
CA ALA A 231 1.65 -41.42 -8.75
C ALA A 231 0.50 -42.41 -8.96
N GLU A 232 -0.74 -41.94 -9.06
CA GLU A 232 -1.93 -42.78 -9.23
C GLU A 232 -2.17 -43.19 -10.70
N SER A 233 -2.02 -42.26 -11.65
CA SER A 233 -2.37 -42.50 -13.06
C SER A 233 -1.18 -42.92 -13.93
N SER A 234 0.06 -42.66 -13.52
CA SER A 234 1.32 -42.87 -14.27
C SER A 234 1.45 -42.12 -15.62
N VAL A 235 0.33 -41.66 -16.19
CA VAL A 235 0.24 -40.87 -17.42
C VAL A 235 -0.82 -39.78 -17.22
N LEU A 236 -0.47 -38.54 -17.56
CA LEU A 236 -1.41 -37.41 -17.61
C LEU A 236 -2.21 -37.45 -18.90
N THR A 237 -3.49 -37.10 -18.80
CA THR A 237 -4.32 -36.81 -19.96
C THR A 237 -3.87 -35.49 -20.61
N ASN A 238 -4.12 -35.34 -21.91
CA ASN A 238 -3.84 -34.08 -22.63
C ASN A 238 -4.47 -32.85 -21.95
N ARG A 239 -5.64 -33.04 -21.30
CA ARG A 239 -6.34 -31.97 -20.59
C ARG A 239 -5.58 -31.54 -19.33
N GLU A 240 -5.07 -32.50 -18.55
CA GLU A 240 -4.26 -32.23 -17.36
C GLU A 240 -2.94 -31.58 -17.74
N THR A 241 -2.28 -32.04 -18.81
CA THR A 241 -1.06 -31.39 -19.32
C THR A 241 -1.32 -29.93 -19.71
N GLN A 242 -2.40 -29.65 -20.45
CA GLN A 242 -2.73 -28.28 -20.85
C GLN A 242 -3.08 -27.40 -19.64
N ALA A 243 -3.80 -27.93 -18.65
CA ALA A 243 -4.10 -27.22 -17.42
C ALA A 243 -2.83 -26.91 -16.60
N SER A 244 -1.90 -27.86 -16.50
CA SER A 244 -0.61 -27.65 -15.85
C SER A 244 0.23 -26.58 -16.54
N LEU A 245 0.28 -26.57 -17.88
CA LEU A 245 0.98 -25.54 -18.63
C LEU A 245 0.39 -24.15 -18.41
N ALA A 246 -0.95 -24.02 -18.44
CA ALA A 246 -1.62 -22.75 -18.16
C ALA A 246 -1.32 -22.27 -16.73
N TRP A 247 -1.42 -23.18 -15.75
CA TRP A 247 -1.07 -22.90 -14.36
C TRP A 247 0.38 -22.42 -14.22
N LEU A 248 1.31 -23.02 -14.96
CA LEU A 248 2.72 -22.65 -14.93
C LEU A 248 2.92 -21.19 -15.39
N PHE A 249 2.42 -20.85 -16.58
CA PHE A 249 2.53 -19.48 -17.11
C PHE A 249 1.87 -18.45 -16.19
N ASP A 250 0.62 -18.69 -15.77
CA ASP A 250 -0.11 -17.76 -14.91
C ASP A 250 0.60 -17.59 -13.56
N THR A 251 1.14 -18.67 -12.96
CA THR A 251 1.86 -18.60 -11.68
C THR A 251 3.16 -17.80 -11.83
N GLN A 252 3.91 -18.03 -12.91
CA GLN A 252 5.17 -17.36 -13.16
C GLN A 252 4.98 -15.85 -13.35
N ASP A 253 3.99 -15.43 -14.14
CA ASP A 253 3.69 -14.03 -14.38
C ASP A 253 3.34 -13.30 -13.09
N GLN A 254 2.47 -13.90 -12.27
CA GLN A 254 2.07 -13.32 -10.99
C GLN A 254 3.24 -13.22 -10.01
N LEU A 255 4.08 -14.26 -9.95
CA LEU A 255 5.22 -14.27 -9.04
C LEU A 255 6.29 -13.25 -9.44
N ASN A 256 6.56 -13.11 -10.74
CA ASN A 256 7.50 -12.11 -11.25
C ASN A 256 7.03 -10.69 -10.92
N MET A 257 5.75 -10.40 -11.13
CA MET A 257 5.16 -9.10 -10.79
C MET A 257 5.30 -8.79 -9.29
N LEU A 258 4.98 -9.75 -8.41
CA LEU A 258 5.08 -9.58 -6.96
C LEU A 258 6.53 -9.33 -6.51
N ILE A 259 7.48 -10.12 -7.03
CA ILE A 259 8.91 -9.98 -6.74
C ILE A 259 9.40 -8.59 -7.17
N MET A 260 9.13 -8.20 -8.42
CA MET A 260 9.60 -6.92 -8.96
C MET A 260 9.04 -5.73 -8.19
N SER A 261 7.76 -5.76 -7.81
CA SER A 261 7.14 -4.68 -7.06
C SER A 261 7.75 -4.52 -5.66
N LEU A 262 7.97 -5.62 -4.94
CA LEU A 262 8.57 -5.58 -3.61
C LEU A 262 10.05 -5.21 -3.66
N GLU A 263 10.79 -5.70 -4.65
CA GLU A 263 12.19 -5.30 -4.91
C GLU A 263 12.31 -3.80 -5.15
N THR A 264 11.43 -3.24 -5.98
CA THR A 264 11.40 -1.81 -6.28
C THR A 264 11.13 -1.01 -5.00
N SER A 265 10.18 -1.45 -4.16
CA SER A 265 9.88 -0.78 -2.89
C SER A 265 11.04 -0.80 -1.90
N ILE A 266 11.75 -1.93 -1.80
CA ILE A 266 12.95 -2.04 -0.97
C ILE A 266 14.07 -1.15 -1.53
N ALA A 267 14.25 -1.11 -2.85
CA ALA A 267 15.25 -0.27 -3.49
C ALA A 267 14.98 1.23 -3.28
N CYS A 268 13.72 1.68 -3.34
CA CYS A 268 13.35 3.06 -3.01
C CYS A 268 13.79 3.43 -1.59
N TRP A 269 13.57 2.54 -0.61
CA TRP A 269 14.03 2.75 0.76
C TRP A 269 15.56 2.75 0.89
N ASP A 270 16.24 1.83 0.22
CA ASP A 270 17.71 1.72 0.29
C ASP A 270 18.41 2.93 -0.32
N ASN A 271 17.78 3.56 -1.32
CA ASN A 271 18.24 4.80 -1.92
C ASN A 271 17.82 6.05 -1.13
N PHE A 272 16.79 5.95 -0.28
CA PHE A 272 16.37 7.02 0.61
C PHE A 272 17.29 7.06 1.82
N THR A 273 18.44 7.72 1.70
CA THR A 273 19.41 7.86 2.80
C THR A 273 18.90 8.87 3.84
N PRO A 274 18.31 8.46 4.97
CA PRO A 274 17.66 9.40 5.88
C PRO A 274 18.69 10.31 6.58
N GLN A 275 19.94 9.86 6.69
CA GLN A 275 21.04 10.61 7.28
C GLN A 275 21.46 11.81 6.40
N ASP A 276 21.34 11.68 5.08
CA ASP A 276 21.64 12.77 4.14
C ASP A 276 20.56 13.85 4.18
N HIS A 277 19.33 13.45 4.54
CA HIS A 277 18.17 14.33 4.59
C HIS A 277 17.91 14.92 5.99
N PHE A 278 18.37 14.23 7.04
CA PHE A 278 18.14 14.60 8.45
C PHE A 278 19.44 14.56 9.29
N PRO A 279 20.46 15.37 8.96
CA PRO A 279 21.80 15.26 9.56
C PRO A 279 21.86 15.58 11.06
N THR A 280 20.87 16.29 11.59
CA THR A 280 20.79 16.72 13.00
C THR A 280 19.87 15.86 13.84
N ILE A 281 19.15 14.90 13.23
CA ILE A 281 18.17 14.09 13.95
C ILE A 281 18.88 12.84 14.49
N PRO A 282 18.96 12.65 15.82
CA PRO A 282 19.44 11.39 16.38
C PRO A 282 18.58 10.26 15.83
N ILE A 283 19.16 9.09 15.48
CA ILE A 283 18.39 7.93 14.98
C ILE A 283 17.19 7.70 15.91
N THR A 284 16.01 8.16 15.47
CA THR A 284 14.82 8.19 16.30
C THR A 284 14.28 6.76 16.43
N GLN A 285 13.50 6.49 17.48
CA GLN A 285 12.82 5.19 17.62
C GLN A 285 12.00 4.81 16.36
N PRO A 286 11.24 5.74 15.72
CA PRO A 286 10.58 5.49 14.44
C PRO A 286 11.53 4.99 13.34
N LEU A 287 12.72 5.58 13.18
CA LEU A 287 13.64 5.19 12.12
C LEU A 287 14.15 3.75 12.31
N LYS A 288 14.46 3.34 13.55
CA LYS A 288 14.85 1.96 13.86
C LYS A 288 13.71 0.98 13.56
N ALA A 289 12.48 1.35 13.90
CA ALA A 289 11.30 0.53 13.64
C ALA A 289 11.04 0.39 12.13
N ILE A 290 11.22 1.46 11.36
CA ILE A 290 11.14 1.45 9.89
C ILE A 290 12.20 0.51 9.30
N GLN A 291 13.46 0.64 9.73
CA GLN A 291 14.54 -0.26 9.29
C GLN A 291 14.21 -1.73 9.58
N GLN A 292 13.63 -2.01 10.76
CA GLN A 292 13.20 -3.36 11.11
C GLN A 292 12.09 -3.87 10.19
N ILE A 293 11.12 -3.03 9.81
CA ILE A 293 10.10 -3.41 8.81
C ILE A 293 10.76 -3.79 7.48
N PHE A 294 11.72 -3.02 6.99
CA PHE A 294 12.40 -3.34 5.73
C PHE A 294 13.29 -4.59 5.80
N ILE A 295 13.80 -4.98 6.97
CA ILE A 295 14.43 -6.29 7.16
C ILE A 295 13.40 -7.41 6.95
N GLU A 296 12.20 -7.25 7.51
CA GLU A 296 11.13 -8.22 7.34
C GLU A 296 10.60 -8.27 5.90
N MET A 297 10.56 -7.15 5.19
CA MET A 297 10.23 -7.10 3.76
C MET A 297 11.26 -7.83 2.90
N ARG A 298 12.55 -7.75 3.23
CA ARG A 298 13.57 -8.59 2.58
C ARG A 298 13.36 -10.08 2.84
N ASN A 299 12.97 -10.45 4.05
CA ASN A 299 12.63 -11.84 4.35
C ASN A 299 11.40 -12.31 3.55
N CYS A 300 10.38 -11.46 3.43
CA CYS A 300 9.21 -11.72 2.58
C CYS A 300 9.61 -11.89 1.11
N LEU A 301 10.50 -11.05 0.60
CA LEU A 301 11.05 -11.18 -0.75
C LEU A 301 11.80 -12.52 -0.94
N ILE A 302 12.58 -12.95 0.04
CA ILE A 302 13.24 -14.26 0.01
C ILE A 302 12.21 -15.38 -0.06
N VAL A 303 11.09 -15.28 0.68
CA VAL A 303 9.99 -16.25 0.58
C VAL A 303 9.45 -16.32 -0.84
N LEU A 304 9.15 -15.19 -1.48
CA LEU A 304 8.66 -15.16 -2.86
C LEU A 304 9.68 -15.77 -3.85
N LYS A 305 10.97 -15.46 -3.69
CA LYS A 305 12.05 -16.05 -4.49
C LYS A 305 12.18 -17.56 -4.28
N ASN A 306 11.96 -18.06 -3.07
CA ASN A 306 11.97 -19.49 -2.79
C ASN A 306 10.77 -20.21 -3.43
N ILE A 307 9.60 -19.57 -3.49
CA ILE A 307 8.45 -20.10 -4.26
C ILE A 307 8.84 -20.24 -5.73
N ARG A 308 9.59 -19.28 -6.28
CA ARG A 308 10.08 -19.35 -7.67
C ARG A 308 10.99 -20.55 -7.89
N THR A 309 11.94 -20.80 -6.98
CA THR A 309 12.80 -21.98 -7.06
C THR A 309 12.02 -23.30 -7.00
N LEU A 310 10.97 -23.34 -6.17
CA LEU A 310 10.07 -24.50 -6.07
C LEU A 310 9.29 -24.69 -7.38
N TYR A 311 8.75 -23.60 -7.93
CA TYR A 311 8.10 -23.55 -9.23
C TYR A 311 9.03 -24.05 -10.35
N ASP A 312 10.26 -23.54 -10.45
CA ASP A 312 11.23 -23.89 -11.49
C ASP A 312 11.61 -25.38 -11.44
N SER A 313 11.52 -25.98 -10.26
CA SER A 313 11.76 -27.41 -10.05
C SER A 313 10.57 -28.25 -10.52
N HIS A 314 9.35 -27.77 -10.30
CA HIS A 314 8.12 -28.39 -10.79
C HIS A 314 7.98 -28.27 -12.32
N GLU A 315 8.29 -27.10 -12.90
CA GLU A 315 8.28 -26.87 -14.35
C GLU A 315 9.16 -27.87 -15.11
N LYS A 316 10.28 -28.30 -14.52
CA LYS A 316 11.16 -29.33 -15.10
C LYS A 316 10.60 -30.75 -15.02
N ALA A 317 9.63 -30.99 -14.16
CA ALA A 317 9.02 -32.31 -13.92
C ALA A 317 7.74 -32.53 -14.75
N VAL A 318 7.12 -31.45 -15.24
CA VAL A 318 5.97 -31.44 -16.16
C VAL A 318 6.45 -31.62 -17.60
#